data_AF-A0A4P7R1Q1-F1
#
_entry.id   AF-A0A4P7R1Q1-F1
#
_cell.length_a   1.000
_cell.length_b   1.000
_cell.length_c   1.000
_cell.angle_alpha   90.00
_cell.angle_beta   90.00
_cell.angle_gamma   90.00
#
_symmetry.space_group_name_H-M   'P 1'
#
loop_
_entity.id
_entity.type
_entity.pdbx_description
1 polymer ?
#
loop_
_entity_poly.entity_id
_entity_poly.type
_entity_poly.pdbx_seq_one_letter_code
_entity_poly.pdbx_strand_id
1 'polypeptide(L)' 'MWTRFARLFIIKTKFEAFLVIYGLGVGAVERGMHYLQQYPGYGGWLLFAACPIAVFMAGGRIIDSVDHAHQQ' A
#
# COMPACT_ATOMS: atom_id res chain seq x y z
N MET A 1 13.44 1.09 24.16
CA MET A 1 11.99 0.83 23.96
C MET A 1 11.54 1.13 22.53
N TRP A 2 11.98 2.25 21.94
CA TRP A 2 11.76 2.63 20.53
C TRP A 2 12.22 1.62 19.47
N THR A 3 13.26 0.84 19.75
CA THR A 3 13.78 -0.22 18.87
C THR A 3 12.80 -1.37 18.63
N ARG A 4 11.85 -1.63 19.55
CA ARG A 4 10.85 -2.69 19.36
C ARG A 4 9.73 -2.26 18.42
N PHE A 5 9.35 -0.98 18.45
CA PHE A 5 8.38 -0.41 17.49
C PHE A 5 8.94 -0.40 16.07
N ALA A 6 10.23 -0.07 15.91
CA ALA A 6 10.88 -0.12 14.60
C ALA A 6 10.88 -1.53 13.98
N ARG A 7 10.86 -2.59 14.78
CA ARG A 7 10.81 -3.98 14.29
C ARG A 7 9.47 -4.39 13.70
N LEU A 8 8.37 -3.70 14.03
CA LEU A 8 7.08 -3.92 13.36
C LEU A 8 7.06 -3.41 11.90
N PHE A 9 7.97 -2.48 11.57
CA PHE A 9 8.14 -1.98 10.20
C PHE A 9 9.20 -2.74 9.40
N ILE A 10 9.79 -3.79 9.98
CA ILE A 10 10.72 -4.68 9.29
C ILE A 10 9.90 -5.86 8.76
N ILE A 11 9.55 -5.80 7.48
CA ILE A 11 8.85 -6.89 6.80
C ILE A 11 9.82 -8.06 6.66
N LYS A 12 9.53 -9.19 7.31
CA LYS A 12 10.37 -10.40 7.24
C LYS A 12 9.74 -11.51 6.40
N THR A 13 8.43 -11.56 6.37
CA THR A 13 7.70 -12.64 5.71
C THR A 13 6.86 -12.13 4.54
N LYS A 14 6.63 -13.00 3.55
CA LYS A 14 5.72 -12.68 2.43
C LYS A 14 4.30 -12.35 2.95
N PHE A 15 3.86 -13.00 4.02
CA PHE A 15 2.56 -12.73 4.64
C PHE A 15 2.45 -11.32 5.23
N GLU A 16 3.48 -10.84 5.93
CA GLU A 16 3.51 -9.46 6.44
C GLU A 16 3.50 -8.44 5.30
N ALA A 17 4.23 -8.70 4.21
CA ALA A 17 4.16 -7.87 3.00
C ALA A 17 2.73 -7.77 2.46
N PHE A 18 2.03 -8.90 2.29
CA PHE A 18 0.65 -8.90 1.82
C PHE A 18 -0.30 -8.17 2.78
N LEU A 19 -0.10 -8.30 4.09
CA LEU A 19 -0.92 -7.64 5.11
C LEU A 19 -0.75 -6.10 5.07
N VAL A 20 0.48 -5.63 4.86
CA VAL A 20 0.77 -4.19 4.67
C VAL A 20 0.16 -3.67 3.36
N ILE A 21 0.34 -4.38 2.25
CA ILE A 21 -0.22 -4.00 0.94
C ILE A 21 -1.75 -3.95 1.00
N TYR A 22 -2.37 -4.90 1.68
CA TYR A 22 -3.81 -4.92 1.91
C TYR A 22 -4.26 -3.69 2.71
N GLY A 23 -3.59 -3.37 3.82
CA GLY A 23 -3.90 -2.19 4.62
C GLY A 23 -3.75 -0.87 3.85
N LEU A 24 -2.70 -0.75 3.05
CA LEU A 24 -2.49 0.39 2.15
C LEU A 24 -3.58 0.49 1.08
N GLY A 25 -4.00 -0.66 0.52
CA GLY A 25 -5.07 -0.73 -0.48
C GLY A 25 -6.42 -0.30 0.07
N VAL A 26 -6.80 -0.80 1.25
CA VAL A 26 -8.06 -0.42 1.92
C VAL A 26 -8.10 1.08 2.19
N GLY A 27 -7.02 1.65 2.74
CA GLY A 27 -6.94 3.10 2.98
C GLY A 27 -6.95 3.94 1.69
N ALA A 28 -6.34 3.45 0.62
CA ALA A 28 -6.35 4.10 -0.69
C ALA A 28 -7.74 4.13 -1.32
N VAL A 29 -8.54 3.06 -1.15
CA VAL A 29 -9.93 3.00 -1.63
C VAL A 29 -10.83 3.94 -0.84
N GLU A 30 -10.73 3.97 0.49
CA GLU A 30 -11.52 4.92 1.31
C GLU A 30 -11.20 6.38 0.94
N ARG A 31 -9.92 6.72 0.77
CA ARG A 31 -9.50 8.05 0.30
C ARG A 31 -10.00 8.33 -1.12
N GLY A 32 -9.90 7.35 -2.01
CA GLY A 32 -10.45 7.39 -3.36
C GLY A 32 -11.93 7.76 -3.36
N MET A 33 -12.74 7.07 -2.56
CA MET A 33 -14.18 7.32 -2.45
C MET A 33 -14.47 8.74 -1.98
N HIS A 34 -13.66 9.26 -1.05
CA HIS A 34 -13.76 10.64 -0.61
C HIS A 34 -13.53 11.64 -1.76
N TYR A 35 -12.53 11.39 -2.63
CA TYR A 35 -12.30 12.22 -3.82
C TYR A 35 -13.47 12.20 -4.81
N LEU A 36 -14.17 11.06 -4.92
CA LEU A 36 -15.35 10.91 -5.78
C LEU A 36 -16.54 11.74 -5.27
N GLN A 37 -16.69 11.87 -3.95
CA GLN A 37 -17.74 12.69 -3.34
C GLN A 37 -17.42 14.18 -3.39
N GLN A 38 -16.15 14.55 -3.23
CA GLN A 38 -15.73 15.95 -3.16
C GLN A 38 -15.56 16.60 -4.53
N TYR A 39 -15.23 15.82 -5.57
CA TYR A 39 -15.05 16.29 -6.94
C TYR A 39 -15.90 15.47 -7.92
N PRO A 40 -17.20 15.79 -8.09
CA PRO A 40 -18.04 15.10 -9.04
C PRO A 40 -17.58 15.40 -10.48
N GLY A 41 -17.06 14.39 -11.18
CA GLY A 41 -16.62 14.49 -12.56
C GLY A 41 -15.55 13.45 -12.94
N TYR A 42 -15.02 13.55 -14.17
CA TYR A 42 -13.95 12.66 -14.66
C TYR A 42 -12.65 12.77 -13.85
N GLY A 43 -12.37 13.94 -13.25
CA GLY A 43 -11.19 14.16 -12.41
C GLY A 43 -11.21 13.32 -11.12
N GLY A 44 -12.37 13.15 -10.49
CA GLY A 44 -12.53 12.32 -9.30
C GLY A 44 -12.25 10.84 -9.58
N TRP A 45 -12.68 10.33 -10.75
CA TRP A 45 -12.39 8.98 -11.20
C TRP A 45 -10.91 8.75 -11.54
N LEU A 46 -10.24 9.75 -12.11
CA LEU A 46 -8.81 9.71 -12.39
C LEU A 46 -7.99 9.65 -11.08
N LEU A 47 -8.35 10.48 -10.09
CA LEU A 47 -7.73 10.47 -8.76
C LEU A 47 -8.06 9.18 -7.99
N PHE A 48 -9.29 8.68 -8.11
CA PHE A 48 -9.71 7.40 -7.55
C PHE A 48 -8.88 6.24 -8.10
N ALA A 49 -8.65 6.19 -9.41
CA ALA A 49 -7.85 5.14 -10.05
C ALA A 49 -6.35 5.29 -9.78
N ALA A 50 -5.83 6.51 -9.65
CA ALA A 50 -4.41 6.75 -9.36
C ALA A 50 -3.99 6.19 -7.99
N CYS A 51 -4.86 6.28 -6.97
CA CYS A 51 -4.60 5.77 -5.62
C CYS A 51 -4.26 4.26 -5.57
N PRO A 52 -5.09 3.33 -6.06
CA PRO A 52 -4.79 1.91 -6.08
C PRO A 52 -3.64 1.58 -7.04
N ILE A 53 -3.48 2.28 -8.17
CA ILE A 53 -2.32 2.09 -9.06
C ILE A 53 -1.00 2.35 -8.32
N ALA A 54 -0.93 3.41 -7.52
CA ALA A 54 0.23 3.69 -6.68
C ALA A 54 0.48 2.58 -5.64
N VAL A 55 -0.57 2.04 -5.02
CA VAL A 55 -0.45 0.91 -4.09
C VAL A 55 0.04 -0.36 -4.77
N PHE A 56 -0.40 -0.65 -6.00
CA PHE A 56 0.10 -1.81 -6.76
C PHE A 56 1.59 -1.69 -7.08
N MET A 57 2.06 -0.52 -7.51
CA MET A 57 3.49 -0.28 -7.74
C MET A 57 4.31 -0.41 -6.45
N ALA A 58 3.82 0.16 -5.35
CA ALA A 58 4.46 0.01 -4.04
C ALA A 58 4.46 -1.45 -3.57
N GLY A 59 3.36 -2.18 -3.76
CA GLY A 59 3.21 -3.57 -3.38
C GLY A 59 4.14 -4.49 -4.15
N GLY A 60 4.30 -4.29 -5.46
CA GLY A 60 5.29 -5.00 -6.26
C GLY A 60 6.71 -4.83 -5.70
N ARG A 61 7.10 -3.60 -5.36
CA ARG A 61 8.43 -3.29 -4.80
C ARG A 61 8.65 -3.89 -3.41
N ILE A 62 7.59 -3.94 -2.58
CA ILE A 62 7.63 -4.57 -1.26
C ILE A 62 7.82 -6.09 -1.40
N ILE A 63 7.05 -6.73 -2.27
CA ILE A 63 7.16 -8.18 -2.54
C ILE A 63 8.55 -8.52 -3.07
N ASP A 64 9.04 -7.73 -4.02
CA ASP A 64 10.37 -7.89 -4.60
C ASP A 64 11.47 -7.77 -3.54
N SER A 65 11.38 -6.78 -2.66
CA SER A 65 12.36 -6.59 -1.57
C SER A 65 12.36 -7.75 -0.57
N VAL A 66 11.20 -8.36 -0.30
CA VAL A 66 11.07 -9.51 0.60
C VAL A 66 11.56 -10.79 -0.07
N ASP A 67 11.38 -10.94 -1.38
CA ASP A 67 11.90 -12.08 -2.14
C ASP A 67 13.44 -12.05 -2.22
N HIS A 68 14.02 -10.88 -2.49
CA HIS A 68 15.48 -10.69 -2.47
C HIS A 68 16.07 -10.99 -1.08
N ALA A 69 15.40 -10.60 0.01
CA ALA A 69 15.84 -10.89 1.37
C ALA A 69 15.77 -12.38 1.75
N HIS A 70 14.98 -13.20 1.03
CA HIS A 70 14.92 -14.65 1.21
C HIS A 70 15.99 -15.39 0.37
N GLN A 71 16.56 -14.75 -0.64
CA GLN A 71 17.64 -15.31 -1.46
C GLN A 71 19.05 -15.09 -0.86
N GLN A 72 19.19 -14.25 0.18
CA GLN A 72 20.43 -14.04 0.94
C GLN A 72 20.49 -14.92 2.19
#